data_AF-R7U590-F1
#
_entry.id   AF-R7U590-F1
#
_cell.length_a   1.000
_cell.length_b   1.000
_cell.length_c   1.000
_cell.angle_alpha   90.00
_cell.angle_beta   90.00
_cell.angle_gamma   90.00
#
_symmetry.space_group_name_H-M   'P 1'
#
loop_
_entity.id
_entity.type
_entity.pdbx_description
1 polymer ?
#
loop_
_entity_poly.entity_id
_entity_poly.type
_entity_poly.pdbx_seq_one_letter_code
_entity_poly.pdbx_strand_id
1 'polypeptide(L)'
;MELFLQLRSADRDEADGVLRTAKDLNARLQNWGTLLHNILNFYQEMLDSVVVMKLPDILSIAKDPLKDASLSAIQRLLLLLLGCAVQCVQKESYINVIKTLPYKVQEALVSQIRQVI
;
A
#
# COMPACT_ATOMS: atom_id res chain seq x y z
N MET A 1 -18.44 17.99 1.88
CA MET A 1 -17.10 18.54 1.58
C MET A 1 -16.30 18.94 2.82
N GLU A 2 -16.90 19.07 4.01
CA GLU A 2 -16.17 19.43 5.25
C GLU A 2 -15.49 18.24 5.98
N LEU A 3 -16.00 17.01 5.82
CA LEU A 3 -15.41 15.81 6.43
C LEU A 3 -14.01 15.46 5.91
N PHE A 4 -13.69 15.83 4.67
CA PHE A 4 -12.36 15.60 4.07
C PHE A 4 -11.31 16.63 4.51
N LEU A 5 -11.73 17.83 4.95
CA LEU A 5 -10.81 18.86 5.43
C LEU A 5 -10.45 18.69 6.90
N GLN A 6 -11.30 18.03 7.70
CA GLN A 6 -11.00 17.70 9.10
C GLN A 6 -9.95 16.59 9.25
N LEU A 7 -9.85 15.67 8.30
CA LEU A 7 -8.76 14.68 8.25
C LEU A 7 -7.42 15.33 7.86
N ARG A 8 -7.45 16.29 6.93
CA ARG A 8 -6.25 16.92 6.36
C ARG A 8 -5.47 17.84 7.31
N SER A 9 -6.10 18.34 8.38
CA SER A 9 -5.43 19.18 9.38
C SER A 9 -4.85 18.41 10.58
N ALA A 10 -5.15 17.11 10.70
CA ALA A 10 -4.61 16.26 11.77
C ALA A 10 -3.31 15.53 11.36
N ASP A 11 -3.07 15.35 10.06
CA ASP A 11 -2.05 14.41 9.53
C ASP A 11 -0.60 14.94 9.47
N ARG A 12 -0.29 16.16 9.97
CA ARG A 12 1.08 16.73 9.82
C ARG A 12 2.01 16.63 11.03
N ASP A 13 1.52 16.28 12.23
CA ASP A 13 2.35 16.20 13.44
C ASP A 13 2.63 14.77 13.98
N GLU A 14 2.09 13.71 13.35
CA GLU A 14 2.25 12.31 13.78
C GLU A 14 3.32 11.53 12.96
N ALA A 15 4.51 12.10 12.82
CA ALA A 15 5.56 11.56 11.95
C ALA A 15 6.15 10.18 12.36
N ASP A 16 5.56 9.45 13.31
CA ASP A 16 5.99 8.08 13.62
C ASP A 16 4.86 7.17 14.16
N GLY A 17 3.60 7.40 13.73
CA GLY A 17 2.39 6.64 14.15
C GLY A 17 2.38 5.12 13.91
N VAL A 18 3.52 4.53 13.49
CA VAL A 18 3.74 3.09 13.36
C VAL A 18 4.29 2.53 14.67
N LEU A 19 3.50 1.70 15.34
CA LEU A 19 3.89 1.06 16.59
C LEU A 19 4.90 -0.06 16.33
N ARG A 20 6.10 0.05 16.92
CA ARG A 20 7.19 -0.96 16.80
C ARG A 20 6.80 -2.36 17.24
N THR A 21 5.88 -2.48 18.19
CA THR A 21 5.33 -3.75 18.66
C THR A 21 3.82 -3.71 18.61
N ALA A 22 3.23 -4.33 17.59
CA ALA A 22 1.78 -4.44 17.44
C ALA A 22 1.29 -5.80 17.97
N LYS A 23 1.10 -5.89 19.28
CA LYS A 23 0.70 -7.15 19.95
C LYS A 23 -0.82 -7.36 19.94
N ASP A 24 -1.57 -6.28 20.12
CA ASP A 24 -3.02 -6.30 20.10
C ASP A 24 -3.59 -5.90 18.72
N LEU A 25 -4.88 -6.18 18.54
CA LEU A 25 -5.62 -5.92 17.31
C LEU A 25 -5.62 -4.44 16.93
N ASN A 26 -5.78 -3.53 17.89
CA ASN A 26 -5.87 -2.10 17.61
C ASN A 26 -4.52 -1.56 17.11
N ALA A 27 -3.43 -1.96 17.75
CA ALA A 27 -2.09 -1.58 17.31
C ALA A 27 -1.78 -2.09 15.90
N ARG A 28 -2.19 -3.33 15.57
CA ARG A 28 -2.05 -3.88 14.21
C ARG A 28 -2.90 -3.10 13.21
N LEU A 29 -4.15 -2.82 13.56
CA LEU A 29 -5.08 -2.10 12.69
C LEU A 29 -4.60 -0.67 12.41
N GLN A 30 -4.08 0.01 13.43
CA GLN A 30 -3.45 1.33 13.29
C GLN A 30 -2.30 1.26 12.29
N ASN A 31 -1.33 0.36 12.48
CA ASN A 31 -0.19 0.24 11.57
C ASN A 31 -0.62 -0.02 10.12
N TRP A 32 -1.59 -0.92 9.90
CA TRP A 32 -2.12 -1.18 8.56
C TRP A 32 -2.88 0.03 7.98
N GLY A 33 -3.62 0.75 8.82
CA GLY A 33 -4.32 1.98 8.44
C GLY A 33 -3.34 3.07 7.99
N THR A 34 -2.31 3.34 8.79
CA THR A 34 -1.23 4.28 8.45
C THR A 34 -0.54 3.90 7.15
N LEU A 35 -0.21 2.61 6.97
CA LEU A 35 0.42 2.14 5.74
C LEU A 35 -0.47 2.36 4.51
N LEU A 36 -1.74 1.95 4.57
CA LEU A 36 -2.68 2.12 3.48
C LEU A 36 -2.89 3.61 3.16
N HIS A 37 -3.04 4.44 4.18
CA HIS A 37 -3.18 5.89 4.03
C HIS A 37 -1.96 6.49 3.31
N ASN A 38 -0.74 6.19 3.76
CA ASN A 38 0.49 6.70 3.14
C ASN A 38 0.63 6.29 1.68
N ILE A 39 0.25 5.05 1.34
CA ILE A 39 0.25 4.58 -0.04
C ILE A 39 -0.74 5.39 -0.89
N LEU A 40 -1.98 5.55 -0.42
CA LEU A 40 -3.01 6.28 -1.16
C LEU A 40 -2.63 7.76 -1.32
N ASN A 41 -2.06 8.39 -0.30
CA ASN A 41 -1.56 9.75 -0.39
C ASN A 41 -0.42 9.87 -1.40
N PHE A 42 0.51 8.90 -1.44
CA PHE A 42 1.58 8.92 -2.43
C PHE A 42 1.02 8.86 -3.86
N TYR A 43 0.03 8.01 -4.12
CA TYR A 43 -0.66 7.97 -5.42
C TYR A 43 -1.28 9.32 -5.78
N GLN A 44 -1.99 9.94 -4.84
CA GLN A 44 -2.68 11.20 -5.11
C GLN A 44 -1.74 12.40 -5.23
N GLU A 45 -0.78 12.54 -4.34
CA GLU A 45 0.03 13.76 -4.20
C GLU A 45 1.35 13.71 -4.98
N MET A 46 1.92 12.52 -5.19
CA MET A 46 3.22 12.38 -5.87
C MET A 46 3.09 11.85 -7.29
N LEU A 47 2.03 11.10 -7.59
CA LEU A 47 1.80 10.50 -8.91
C LEU A 47 0.62 11.13 -9.68
N ASP A 48 -0.10 12.08 -9.08
CA ASP A 48 -1.33 12.68 -9.63
C ASP A 48 -2.34 11.63 -10.14
N SER A 49 -2.44 10.49 -9.43
CA SER A 49 -3.22 9.33 -9.84
C SER A 49 -4.17 8.87 -8.74
N VAL A 50 -5.36 8.40 -9.14
CA VAL A 50 -6.40 7.93 -8.22
C VAL A 50 -6.53 6.42 -8.30
N VAL A 51 -6.41 5.76 -7.15
CA VAL A 51 -6.59 4.30 -7.04
C VAL A 51 -8.07 3.94 -7.20
N VAL A 52 -8.43 3.32 -8.33
CA VAL A 52 -9.82 2.93 -8.67
C VAL A 52 -10.17 1.47 -8.34
N MET A 53 -9.22 0.71 -7.80
CA MET A 53 -9.45 -0.69 -7.42
C MET A 53 -10.07 -0.83 -6.03
N LYS A 54 -10.61 -2.02 -5.73
CA LYS A 54 -11.08 -2.35 -4.37
C LYS A 54 -9.91 -2.27 -3.37
N LEU A 55 -10.07 -1.44 -2.35
CA LEU A 55 -9.09 -1.27 -1.27
C LEU A 55 -8.90 -2.58 -0.47
N PRO A 56 -7.68 -2.83 0.05
CA PRO A 56 -7.40 -3.99 0.87
C PRO A 56 -8.15 -3.92 2.21
N ASP A 57 -8.74 -5.04 2.64
CA ASP A 57 -9.41 -5.14 3.93
C ASP A 57 -8.39 -5.31 5.06
N ILE A 58 -7.94 -4.19 5.61
CA ILE A 58 -6.96 -4.13 6.70
C ILE A 58 -7.46 -4.76 8.00
N LEU A 59 -8.78 -4.84 8.23
CA LEU A 59 -9.35 -5.44 9.42
C LEU A 59 -9.21 -6.96 9.39
N SER A 60 -9.42 -7.57 8.23
CA SER A 60 -9.18 -9.01 8.04
C SER A 60 -7.71 -9.36 8.28
N ILE A 61 -6.77 -8.56 7.73
CA ILE A 61 -5.32 -8.74 7.95
C ILE A 61 -4.96 -8.57 9.44
N ALA A 62 -5.51 -7.53 10.08
CA ALA A 62 -5.27 -7.24 11.47
C ALA A 62 -5.92 -8.24 12.43
N LYS A 63 -6.83 -9.10 11.98
CA LYS A 63 -7.37 -10.21 12.79
C LYS A 63 -6.55 -11.49 12.57
N ASP A 64 -6.50 -11.97 11.33
CA ASP A 64 -5.84 -13.22 10.97
C ASP A 64 -5.12 -13.07 9.63
N PRO A 65 -3.79 -12.92 9.62
CA PRO A 65 -3.03 -12.66 8.38
C PRO A 65 -2.92 -13.89 7.47
N LEU A 66 -3.19 -15.11 7.96
CA LEU A 66 -2.98 -16.35 7.21
C LEU A 66 -4.26 -16.84 6.50
N LYS A 67 -5.40 -16.24 6.78
CA LYS A 67 -6.66 -16.54 6.08
C LYS A 67 -6.58 -16.09 4.62
N ASP A 68 -7.17 -16.85 3.70
CA ASP A 68 -7.18 -16.54 2.25
C ASP A 68 -7.62 -15.11 1.92
N ALA A 69 -8.65 -14.61 2.60
CA ALA A 69 -9.14 -13.24 2.43
C ALA A 69 -8.06 -12.19 2.79
N SER A 70 -7.32 -12.45 3.86
CA SER A 70 -6.22 -11.59 4.32
C SER A 70 -5.02 -11.69 3.39
N LEU A 71 -4.68 -12.88 2.91
CA LEU A 71 -3.63 -13.05 1.90
C LEU A 71 -3.96 -12.28 0.61
N SER A 72 -5.21 -12.31 0.15
CA SER A 72 -5.65 -11.51 -0.99
C SER A 72 -5.54 -10.00 -0.72
N ALA A 73 -5.90 -9.56 0.49
CA ALA A 73 -5.75 -8.15 0.87
C ALA A 73 -4.27 -7.72 0.96
N ILE A 74 -3.39 -8.56 1.49
CA ILE A 74 -1.93 -8.33 1.52
C ILE A 74 -1.38 -8.26 0.09
N GLN A 75 -1.78 -9.18 -0.80
CA GLN A 75 -1.36 -9.15 -2.20
C GLN A 75 -1.74 -7.84 -2.89
N ARG A 76 -2.95 -7.32 -2.67
CA ARG A 76 -3.38 -6.01 -3.18
C ARG A 76 -2.54 -4.87 -2.63
N LEU A 77 -2.21 -4.92 -1.34
CA LEU A 77 -1.39 -3.89 -0.70
C LEU A 77 0.04 -3.89 -1.26
N LEU A 78 0.64 -5.07 -1.43
CA LEU A 78 1.93 -5.23 -2.09
C LEU A 78 1.90 -4.73 -3.54
N LEU A 79 0.79 -4.96 -4.25
CA LEU A 79 0.63 -4.47 -5.61
C LEU A 79 0.58 -2.94 -5.66
N LEU A 80 -0.15 -2.29 -4.75
CA LEU A 80 -0.17 -0.82 -4.66
C LEU A 80 1.23 -0.27 -4.37
N LEU A 81 1.98 -0.87 -3.43
CA LEU A 81 3.36 -0.47 -3.15
C LEU A 81 4.27 -0.63 -4.38
N LEU A 82 4.13 -1.73 -5.11
CA LEU A 82 4.87 -1.98 -6.33
C LEU A 82 4.51 -0.96 -7.42
N GLY A 83 3.23 -0.62 -7.55
CA GLY A 83 2.76 0.43 -8.44
C GLY A 83 3.38 1.78 -8.10
N CYS A 84 3.46 2.15 -6.82
CA CYS A 84 4.21 3.33 -6.38
C CYS A 84 5.69 3.28 -6.84
N ALA A 85 6.36 2.13 -6.63
CA ALA A 85 7.78 1.97 -6.95
C ALA A 85 8.08 2.08 -8.45
N VAL A 86 7.20 1.56 -9.32
CA VAL A 86 7.42 1.58 -10.78
C VAL A 86 6.90 2.85 -11.46
N GLN A 87 6.13 3.68 -10.76
CA GLN A 87 5.61 4.95 -11.27
C GLN A 87 6.36 6.16 -10.70
N CYS A 88 7.16 6.01 -9.65
CA CYS A 88 7.89 7.12 -9.04
C CYS A 88 9.06 7.62 -9.90
N VAL A 89 9.65 8.75 -9.49
CA VAL A 89 10.78 9.40 -10.19
C VAL A 89 11.98 8.46 -10.36
N GLN A 90 12.23 7.57 -9.40
CA GLN A 90 13.33 6.60 -9.44
C GLN A 90 12.93 5.24 -10.06
N LYS A 91 11.83 5.17 -10.80
CA LYS A 91 11.27 3.93 -11.38
C LYS A 91 12.29 3.03 -12.08
N GLU A 92 13.26 3.60 -12.78
CA GLU A 92 14.25 2.81 -13.54
C GLU A 92 15.12 1.95 -12.62
N SER A 93 15.47 2.44 -11.44
CA SER A 93 16.20 1.67 -10.43
C SER A 93 15.38 0.46 -9.98
N TYR A 94 14.11 0.67 -9.64
CA TYR A 94 13.20 -0.40 -9.22
C TYR A 94 12.90 -1.39 -10.34
N ILE A 95 12.68 -0.91 -11.58
CA ILE A 95 12.47 -1.77 -12.76
C ILE A 95 13.70 -2.63 -13.03
N ASN A 96 14.91 -2.08 -12.88
CA ASN A 96 16.14 -2.85 -13.06
C ASN A 96 16.29 -3.94 -12.01
N VAL A 97 15.89 -3.69 -10.75
CA VAL A 97 15.82 -4.74 -9.73
C VAL A 97 14.76 -5.80 -10.08
N ILE A 98 13.58 -5.42 -10.57
CA ILE A 98 12.56 -6.38 -11.00
C ILE A 98 13.09 -7.30 -12.11
N LYS A 99 13.86 -6.74 -13.06
CA LYS A 99 14.48 -7.51 -14.16
C LYS A 99 15.53 -8.53 -13.72
N THR A 100 16.08 -8.44 -12.51
CA THR A 100 17.03 -9.44 -11.99
C THR A 100 16.34 -10.61 -11.28
N LEU A 101 15.02 -10.52 -11.03
CA LEU A 101 14.25 -11.59 -10.40
C LEU A 101 14.06 -12.80 -11.35
N PRO A 102 13.73 -14.00 -10.84
CA PRO A 102 13.40 -15.14 -11.69
C PRO A 102 12.25 -14.83 -12.66
N TYR A 103 12.32 -15.33 -13.89
CA TYR A 103 11.36 -15.03 -14.96
C TYR A 103 9.88 -15.22 -14.54
N LYS A 104 9.59 -16.31 -13.83
CA LYS A 104 8.23 -16.60 -13.30
C LYS A 104 7.71 -15.49 -12.37
N VAL A 105 8.61 -14.88 -11.60
CA VAL A 105 8.28 -13.76 -10.70
C VAL A 105 8.11 -12.48 -11.51
N GLN A 106 8.96 -12.24 -12.52
CA GLN A 106 8.81 -11.10 -13.42
C GLN A 106 7.45 -11.10 -14.13
N GLU A 107 7.05 -12.22 -14.73
CA GLU A 107 5.75 -12.33 -15.42
C GLU A 107 4.58 -12.06 -14.48
N ALA A 108 4.61 -12.64 -13.27
CA ALA A 108 3.59 -12.40 -12.27
C ALA A 108 3.51 -10.90 -11.91
N LEU A 109 4.65 -10.26 -11.65
CA LEU A 109 4.70 -8.84 -11.31
C LEU A 109 4.21 -7.96 -12.47
N VAL A 110 4.63 -8.21 -13.71
CA VAL A 110 4.18 -7.45 -14.88
C VAL A 110 2.67 -7.55 -15.09
N SER A 111 2.10 -8.76 -14.93
CA SER A 111 0.65 -8.97 -15.03
C SER A 111 -0.11 -8.18 -13.97
N GLN A 112 0.41 -8.14 -12.74
CA GLN A 112 -0.24 -7.41 -11.65
C GLN A 112 -0.05 -5.89 -11.78
N ILE A 113 1.16 -5.41 -12.09
CA ILE A 113 1.46 -3.97 -12.26
C ILE A 113 0.51 -3.34 -13.27
N ARG A 114 0.24 -4.00 -14.40
CA ARG A 114 -0.71 -3.50 -15.42
C ARG A 114 -2.13 -3.24 -14.91
N GLN A 115 -2.50 -3.73 -13.72
CA GLN A 115 -3.81 -3.47 -13.11
C GLN A 115 -3.87 -2.17 -12.31
N VAL A 116 -2.71 -1.54 -12.03
CA VAL A 116 -2.56 -0.35 -11.18
C VAL A 116 -1.85 0.83 -11.88
N ILE A 117 -1.50 0.68 -13.16
CA ILE A 117 -1.05 1.75 -14.08
C ILE A 117 -2.14 2.02 -15.11
#